data_AF-A0A3A6P656-F1
#
_entry.id   AF-A0A3A6P656-F1
#
_cell.length_a   1.000
_cell.length_b   1.000
_cell.length_c   1.000
_cell.angle_alpha   90.00
_cell.angle_beta   90.00
_cell.angle_gamma   90.00
#
_symmetry.space_group_name_H-M   'P 1'
#
loop_
_entity.id
_entity.type
_entity.pdbx_description
1 polymer ?
#
loop_
_entity_poly.entity_id
_entity_poly.type
_entity_poly.pdbx_seq_one_letter_code
_entity_poly.pdbx_strand_id
1 'polypeptide(L)'
;MPRRFMKSITFFLIFSFLLLDFTVQKAKAGMIDTGAIVGMASQEDARGRVLAFLDRQDVQQTMEQQGVTAEEARQRVAALSDAEVMQIARAMDQLPAGGDGIGVIVGAAVLIFVILLITDIAGLTHVFSFVHHRR
;
A
#
# COMPACT_ATOMS: atom_id res chain seq x y z
N MET A 1 8.05 -36.01 -64.71
CA MET A 1 6.79 -35.91 -63.96
C MET A 1 5.96 -34.76 -64.53
N PRO A 2 4.70 -34.96 -64.95
CA PRO A 2 3.99 -33.97 -65.75
C PRO A 2 3.57 -32.76 -64.88
N ARG A 3 3.97 -31.56 -65.32
CA ARG A 3 3.74 -30.26 -64.63
C ARG A 3 2.30 -29.99 -64.18
N ARG A 4 1.31 -30.69 -64.74
CA ARG A 4 -0.11 -30.62 -64.34
C ARG A 4 -0.37 -31.28 -62.99
N PHE A 5 0.33 -32.37 -62.67
CA PHE A 5 0.20 -33.09 -61.40
C PHE A 5 0.72 -32.25 -60.22
N MET A 6 1.82 -31.53 -60.43
CA MET A 6 2.42 -30.66 -59.41
C MET A 6 1.53 -29.45 -59.07
N LYS A 7 0.83 -28.89 -60.07
CA LYS A 7 -0.15 -27.80 -59.85
C LYS A 7 -1.35 -28.24 -59.02
N SER A 8 -1.87 -29.46 -59.26
CA SER A 8 -2.95 -30.02 -58.45
C SER A 8 -2.52 -30.25 -57.00
N ILE A 9 -1.29 -30.74 -56.79
CA ILE A 9 -0.73 -30.87 -55.44
C ILE A 9 -0.60 -29.52 -54.76
N THR A 10 -0.11 -28.48 -55.44
CA THR A 10 0.00 -27.13 -54.88
C THR A 10 -1.36 -26.55 -54.49
N PHE A 11 -2.39 -26.70 -55.33
CA PHE A 11 -3.75 -26.26 -55.00
C PHE A 11 -4.32 -26.99 -53.80
N PHE A 12 -4.10 -28.31 -53.71
CA PHE A 12 -4.53 -29.11 -52.57
C PHE A 12 -3.81 -28.70 -51.26
N LEU A 13 -2.51 -28.41 -51.35
CA LEU A 13 -1.70 -27.98 -50.21
C LEU A 13 -2.13 -26.60 -49.69
N ILE A 14 -2.38 -25.65 -50.59
CA ILE A 14 -2.89 -24.31 -50.23
C ILE A 14 -4.26 -24.43 -49.57
N PHE A 15 -5.16 -25.25 -50.12
CA PHE A 15 -6.49 -25.47 -49.55
C PHE A 15 -6.42 -26.12 -48.15
N SER A 16 -5.49 -27.06 -47.95
CA SER A 16 -5.26 -27.69 -46.65
C SER A 16 -4.72 -26.71 -45.60
N PHE A 17 -3.83 -25.79 -45.99
CA PHE A 17 -3.35 -24.76 -45.06
C PHE A 17 -4.45 -23.75 -44.71
N LEU A 18 -5.25 -23.34 -45.70
CA LEU A 18 -6.36 -22.40 -45.49
C LEU A 18 -7.44 -22.93 -44.54
N LEU A 19 -7.66 -24.26 -44.51
CA LEU A 19 -8.59 -24.91 -43.57
C LEU A 19 -8.03 -24.99 -42.14
N LEU A 20 -6.70 -24.95 -41.96
CA LEU A 20 -6.07 -25.05 -40.64
C LEU A 20 -6.13 -23.71 -39.86
N ASP A 21 -6.09 -22.58 -40.57
CA ASP A 21 -6.14 -21.23 -39.99
C ASP A 21 -7.52 -20.82 -39.45
N PHE A 22 -8.56 -21.64 -39.64
CA PHE A 22 -9.91 -21.35 -39.13
C PHE A 22 -10.06 -21.62 -37.62
N THR A 23 -9.02 -22.13 -36.96
CA THR A 23 -8.94 -22.20 -35.50
C THR A 23 -8.31 -20.92 -34.96
N VAL A 24 -9.02 -19.79 -35.12
CA VAL A 24 -8.74 -18.63 -34.27
C VAL A 24 -9.14 -19.06 -32.86
N GLN A 25 -8.15 -19.59 -32.13
CA GLN A 25 -8.13 -19.61 -30.68
C GLN A 25 -8.54 -18.20 -30.27
N LYS A 26 -9.78 -18.06 -29.80
CA LYS A 26 -10.15 -16.90 -28.98
C LYS A 26 -9.16 -16.95 -27.84
N ALA A 27 -8.07 -16.20 -27.95
CA ALA A 27 -7.20 -15.93 -26.84
C ALA A 27 -8.16 -15.50 -25.74
N LYS A 28 -8.29 -16.32 -24.69
CA LYS A 28 -8.93 -15.88 -23.47
C LYS A 28 -8.01 -14.83 -22.87
N ALA A 29 -7.98 -13.65 -23.49
CA ALA A 29 -7.74 -12.40 -22.81
C ALA A 29 -8.96 -12.20 -21.91
N GLY A 30 -9.08 -13.04 -20.88
CA GLY A 30 -9.63 -12.52 -19.65
C GLY A 30 -8.69 -11.39 -19.28
N MET A 31 -9.20 -10.17 -19.16
CA MET A 31 -8.50 -9.16 -18.38
C MET A 31 -8.17 -9.86 -17.07
N ILE A 32 -6.89 -10.15 -16.83
CA ILE A 32 -6.42 -10.33 -15.47
C ILE A 32 -6.61 -8.94 -14.91
N ASP A 33 -7.73 -8.76 -14.21
CA ASP A 33 -8.04 -7.52 -13.56
C ASP A 33 -6.84 -7.17 -12.69
N THR A 34 -6.18 -6.05 -12.96
CA THR A 34 -5.07 -5.56 -12.16
C THR A 34 -5.48 -5.47 -10.69
N GLY A 35 -6.79 -5.41 -10.39
CA GLY A 35 -7.34 -5.57 -9.05
C GLY A 35 -6.97 -6.87 -8.31
N ALA A 36 -6.74 -7.99 -8.99
CA ALA A 36 -6.33 -9.24 -8.35
C ALA A 36 -4.85 -9.21 -7.92
N ILE A 37 -3.96 -8.63 -8.75
CA ILE A 37 -2.54 -8.50 -8.43
C ILE A 37 -2.31 -7.36 -7.41
N VAL A 38 -3.02 -6.24 -7.56
CA VAL A 38 -3.03 -5.16 -6.56
C VAL A 38 -3.64 -5.64 -5.25
N GLY A 39 -4.69 -6.46 -5.28
CA GLY A 39 -5.30 -7.08 -4.10
C GLY A 39 -4.33 -7.97 -3.32
N MET A 40 -3.56 -8.81 -4.02
CA MET A 40 -2.55 -9.68 -3.38
C MET A 40 -1.35 -8.88 -2.85
N ALA A 41 -0.83 -7.91 -3.61
CA ALA A 41 0.25 -7.04 -3.14
C ALA A 41 -0.19 -6.18 -1.94
N SER A 42 -1.42 -5.67 -1.96
CA SER A 42 -1.97 -4.90 -0.84
C SER A 42 -2.33 -5.75 0.39
N GLN A 43 -2.57 -7.06 0.22
CA GLN A 43 -2.75 -8.02 1.32
C GLN A 43 -1.44 -8.31 2.06
N GLU A 44 -0.36 -8.57 1.32
CA GLU A 44 0.96 -8.79 1.92
C GLU A 44 1.43 -7.54 2.66
N ASP A 45 1.20 -6.36 2.08
CA ASP A 45 1.42 -5.08 2.74
C ASP A 45 0.54 -4.89 3.99
N ALA A 46 -0.72 -5.34 3.98
CA ALA A 46 -1.62 -5.19 5.13
C ALA A 46 -1.11 -5.94 6.36
N ARG A 47 -0.65 -7.19 6.19
CA ARG A 47 -0.09 -7.98 7.30
C ARG A 47 1.22 -7.37 7.81
N GLY A 48 2.08 -6.93 6.90
CA GLY A 48 3.31 -6.21 7.24
C GLY A 48 3.05 -4.93 8.04
N ARG A 49 2.03 -4.14 7.66
CA ARG A 49 1.61 -2.93 8.40
C ARG A 49 1.12 -3.25 9.81
N VAL A 50 0.28 -4.28 9.97
CA VAL A 50 -0.24 -4.69 11.30
C VAL A 50 0.92 -5.14 12.20
N LEU A 51 1.85 -5.94 11.69
CA LEU A 51 3.03 -6.38 12.45
C LEU A 51 3.94 -5.21 12.82
N ALA A 52 4.20 -4.28 11.89
CA ALA A 52 4.99 -3.07 12.17
C ALA A 52 4.36 -2.20 13.27
N PHE A 53 3.03 -2.16 13.35
CA PHE A 53 2.34 -1.46 14.43
C PHE A 53 2.49 -2.17 15.78
N LEU A 54 2.37 -3.50 15.81
CA LEU A 54 2.61 -4.30 17.02
C LEU A 54 4.07 -4.23 17.51
N ASP A 55 5.01 -3.95 16.61
CA ASP A 55 6.43 -3.80 16.94
C ASP A 55 6.78 -2.45 17.59
N ARG A 56 5.84 -1.50 17.62
CA ARG A 56 6.09 -0.22 18.28
C ARG A 56 6.14 -0.38 19.81
N GLN A 57 7.10 0.29 20.44
CA GLN A 57 7.33 0.18 21.89
C GLN A 57 6.14 0.62 22.74
N ASP A 58 5.45 1.69 22.34
CA ASP A 58 4.24 2.19 23.01
C ASP A 58 3.08 1.19 22.94
N VAL A 59 2.94 0.51 21.80
CA VAL A 59 1.93 -0.54 21.60
C VAL A 59 2.26 -1.75 22.46
N GLN A 60 3.52 -2.20 22.48
CA GLN A 60 3.97 -3.32 23.32
C GLN A 60 3.74 -3.05 24.81
N GLN A 61 4.13 -1.87 25.30
CA GLN A 61 3.88 -1.49 26.69
C GLN A 61 2.40 -1.50 27.04
N THR A 62 1.54 -1.01 26.13
CA THR A 62 0.09 -1.01 26.34
C THR A 62 -0.47 -2.44 26.35
N MET A 63 0.01 -3.32 25.47
CA MET A 63 -0.41 -4.73 25.42
C MET A 63 0.04 -5.48 26.67
N GLU A 64 1.26 -5.25 27.15
CA GLU A 64 1.78 -5.83 28.38
C GLU A 64 0.96 -5.39 29.60
N GLN A 65 0.56 -4.12 29.67
CA GLN A 65 -0.35 -3.61 30.70
C GLN A 65 -1.72 -4.30 30.68
N GLN A 66 -2.17 -4.75 29.50
CA GLN A 66 -3.40 -5.51 29.30
C GLN A 66 -3.19 -7.03 29.46
N GLY A 67 -1.96 -7.48 29.78
CA GLY A 67 -1.62 -8.88 29.98
C GLY A 67 -1.39 -9.69 28.69
N VAL A 68 -1.21 -9.03 27.54
CA VAL A 68 -0.96 -9.68 26.24
C VAL A 68 0.52 -9.52 25.88
N THR A 69 1.18 -10.63 25.57
CA THR A 69 2.58 -10.59 25.12
C THR A 69 2.68 -10.28 23.62
N ALA A 70 3.78 -9.67 23.18
CA ALA A 70 4.01 -9.38 21.76
C ALA A 70 3.99 -10.66 20.89
N GLU A 71 4.55 -11.76 21.39
CA GLU A 71 4.52 -13.05 20.68
C GLU A 71 3.10 -13.60 20.52
N GLU A 72 2.28 -13.52 21.57
CA GLU A 72 0.89 -13.94 21.50
C GLU A 72 0.09 -13.09 20.50
N ALA A 73 0.33 -11.78 20.47
CA ALA A 73 -0.29 -10.88 19.49
C ALA A 73 0.10 -11.25 18.05
N ARG A 74 1.39 -11.53 17.80
CA ARG A 74 1.88 -11.97 16.48
C ARG A 74 1.26 -13.29 16.05
N GLN A 75 1.14 -14.26 16.96
CA GLN A 75 0.49 -15.54 16.68
C GLN A 75 -0.99 -15.36 16.31
N ARG A 76 -1.70 -14.45 16.99
CA ARG A 76 -3.09 -14.13 16.65
C ARG A 76 -3.20 -13.53 15.25
N VAL A 77 -2.33 -12.59 14.87
CA VAL A 77 -2.30 -12.01 13.51
C VAL A 77 -1.95 -13.07 12.44
N ALA A 78 -1.08 -14.02 12.78
CA ALA A 78 -0.77 -15.14 11.89
C ALA A 78 -1.98 -16.09 11.69
N ALA A 79 -2.82 -16.25 12.71
CA ALA A 79 -4.03 -17.09 12.66
C ALA A 79 -5.23 -16.42 11.95
N LEU A 80 -5.20 -15.09 11.75
CA LEU A 80 -6.27 -14.37 11.05
C LEU A 80 -6.30 -14.67 9.55
N SER A 81 -7.50 -14.67 9.00
CA SER A 81 -7.70 -14.70 7.55
C SER A 81 -7.28 -13.37 6.91
N ASP A 82 -6.96 -13.39 5.62
CA ASP A 82 -6.47 -12.19 4.94
C ASP A 82 -7.53 -11.07 4.90
N ALA A 83 -8.82 -11.43 4.87
CA ALA A 83 -9.92 -10.47 4.92
C ALA A 83 -9.99 -9.74 6.28
N GLU A 84 -9.76 -10.47 7.38
CA GLU A 84 -9.75 -9.89 8.73
C GLU A 84 -8.54 -8.98 8.94
N VAL A 85 -7.35 -9.40 8.48
CA VAL A 85 -6.13 -8.57 8.53
C VAL A 85 -6.33 -7.26 7.75
N MET A 86 -6.95 -7.33 6.58
CA MET A 86 -7.28 -6.13 5.81
C MET A 86 -8.26 -5.20 6.54
N GLN A 87 -9.26 -5.75 7.23
CA GLN A 87 -10.21 -4.96 8.01
C GLN A 87 -9.50 -4.23 9.16
N ILE A 88 -8.58 -4.91 9.86
CA ILE A 88 -7.76 -4.32 10.91
C ILE A 88 -6.86 -3.22 10.35
N ALA A 89 -6.17 -3.47 9.24
CA ALA A 89 -5.30 -2.48 8.61
C ALA A 89 -6.06 -1.21 8.22
N ARG A 90 -7.27 -1.35 7.65
CA ARG A 90 -8.14 -0.20 7.34
C ARG A 90 -8.64 0.55 8.58
N ALA A 91 -8.87 -0.16 9.68
CA ALA A 91 -9.25 0.47 10.94
C ALA A 91 -8.07 1.27 11.52
N MET A 92 -6.84 0.76 11.39
CA MET A 92 -5.62 1.48 11.80
C MET A 92 -5.42 2.77 11.01
N ASP A 93 -5.70 2.78 9.71
CA ASP A 93 -5.62 3.99 8.87
C ASP A 93 -6.62 5.09 9.30
N GLN A 94 -7.72 4.70 9.95
CA GLN A 94 -8.75 5.62 10.46
C GLN A 94 -8.44 6.11 11.87
N LEU A 95 -7.52 5.46 12.59
CA LEU A 95 -7.05 5.98 13.87
C LEU A 95 -6.17 7.20 13.57
N PRO A 96 -6.38 8.34 14.25
CA PRO A 96 -5.48 9.48 14.13
C PRO A 96 -4.07 8.96 14.34
N ALA A 97 -3.16 9.21 13.39
CA ALA A 97 -1.79 8.71 13.42
C ALA A 97 -1.24 8.90 14.84
N GLY A 98 -1.18 7.80 15.58
CA GLY A 98 -0.97 7.79 17.02
C GLY A 98 0.47 8.13 17.32
N GLY A 99 0.88 9.37 17.08
CA GLY A 99 1.94 9.96 17.84
C GLY A 99 1.46 9.97 19.28
N ASP A 100 2.31 9.49 20.19
CA ASP A 100 2.07 9.62 21.62
C ASP A 100 1.45 10.99 21.93
N GLY A 101 0.69 11.11 23.02
CA GLY A 101 0.28 12.44 23.51
C GLY A 101 1.48 13.41 23.56
N ILE A 102 2.68 12.89 23.81
CA ILE A 102 3.97 13.59 23.70
C ILE A 102 4.24 14.13 22.28
N GLY A 103 4.07 13.33 21.23
CA GLY A 103 4.26 13.76 19.85
C GLY A 103 3.27 14.85 19.43
N VAL A 104 2.02 14.76 19.87
CA VAL A 104 1.01 15.82 19.66
C VAL A 104 1.40 17.10 20.42
N ILE A 105 1.84 16.99 21.67
CA ILE A 105 2.28 18.12 22.49
C ILE A 105 3.53 18.78 21.89
N VAL A 106 4.53 17.99 21.49
CA VAL A 106 5.76 18.49 20.88
C VAL A 106 5.45 19.13 19.52
N GLY A 107 4.61 18.49 18.70
CA GLY A 107 4.18 19.05 17.42
C GLY A 107 3.44 20.38 17.59
N ALA A 108 2.50 20.46 18.54
CA ALA A 108 1.79 21.69 18.87
C ALA A 108 2.74 22.78 19.39
N ALA A 109 3.68 22.43 20.28
CA ALA A 109 4.66 23.37 20.81
C ALA A 109 5.57 23.94 19.71
N VAL A 110 6.05 23.10 18.79
CA VAL A 110 6.84 23.53 17.64
C VAL A 110 6.03 24.42 16.71
N LEU A 111 4.77 24.06 16.42
CA LEU A 111 3.88 24.88 15.60
C LEU A 111 3.67 26.28 16.21
N ILE A 112 3.33 26.33 17.51
CA ILE A 112 3.14 27.59 18.23
C ILE A 112 4.44 28.41 18.20
N PHE A 113 5.58 27.77 18.46
CA PHE A 113 6.89 28.41 18.40
C PHE A 113 7.15 29.05 17.03
N VAL A 114 6.90 28.32 15.93
CA VAL A 114 7.08 28.83 14.56
C VAL A 114 6.16 30.02 14.26
N ILE A 115 4.88 29.94 14.65
CA ILE A 115 3.93 31.04 14.45
C ILE A 115 4.37 32.28 15.24
N LEU A 116 4.77 32.10 16.50
CA LEU A 116 5.25 33.19 17.33
C LEU A 116 6.55 33.79 16.78
N LEU A 117 7.46 32.95 16.27
CA LEU A 117 8.72 33.41 15.69
C LEU A 117 8.48 34.27 14.45
N ILE A 118 7.59 33.85 13.55
CA ILE A 118 7.25 34.60 12.34
C ILE A 118 6.59 35.94 12.71
N THR A 119 5.66 35.92 13.67
CA THR A 119 4.97 37.15 14.10
C THR A 119 5.90 38.13 14.82
N ASP A 120 6.93 37.63 15.52
CA ASP A 120 7.96 38.46 16.15
C ASP A 120 8.89 39.11 15.10
N ILE A 121 9.30 38.33 14.08
CA ILE A 121 10.07 38.86 12.94
C ILE A 121 9.27 39.90 12.14
N ALA A 122 7.97 39.70 11.99
CA ALA A 122 7.07 40.67 11.35
C ALA A 122 6.81 41.92 12.22
N GLY A 123 7.25 41.94 13.48
CA GLY A 123 7.05 43.05 14.41
C GLY A 123 5.63 43.15 14.97
N LEU A 124 4.82 42.09 14.85
CA LEU A 124 3.45 42.03 15.38
C LEU A 124 3.43 41.56 16.85
N THR A 125 4.45 40.81 17.27
CA THR A 125 4.63 40.33 18.64
C THR A 125 6.07 40.59 19.10
N HIS A 126 6.34 40.46 20.40
CA HIS A 126 7.68 40.62 20.97
C HIS A 126 7.89 39.60 22.09
N VAL A 127 7.87 38.32 21.73
CA VAL A 127 7.89 37.19 22.67
C VAL A 127 9.32 36.69 22.89
N PHE A 128 10.18 36.78 21.88
CA PHE A 128 11.54 36.27 21.88
C PHE A 128 12.55 37.42 21.94
N SER A 129 13.28 37.52 23.06
CA SER A 129 14.27 38.58 23.31
C SER A 129 15.49 38.57 22.36
N PHE A 130 15.64 37.52 21.56
CA PHE A 130 16.70 37.40 20.56
C PHE A 130 16.27 37.88 19.17
N VAL A 131 14.98 38.09 18.92
CA VAL A 131 14.47 38.61 17.65
C VAL A 131 14.51 40.14 17.69
N HIS A 132 15.46 40.71 16.95
CA HIS A 132 15.62 42.16 16.87
C HIS A 132 14.94 42.68 15.62
N HIS A 133 13.76 43.27 15.78
CA HIS A 133 13.07 44.00 14.72
C HIS A 133 13.75 45.36 14.55
N ARG A 134 14.40 45.59 13.40
CA ARG A 134 14.98 46.90 13.08
C ARG A 134 13.80 47.81 12.71
N ARG A 135 13.45 48.75 13.59
CA ARG A 135 12.48 49.83 13.33
C ARG A 135 12.73 50.49 11.98
#